data_AF-A0A229XMF3-F1
#
_entry.id   AF-A0A229XMF3-F1
#
_cell.length_a   1.000
_cell.length_b   1.000
_cell.length_c   1.000
_cell.angle_alpha   90.00
_cell.angle_beta   90.00
_cell.angle_gamma   90.00
#
_symmetry.space_group_name_H-M   'P 1'
#
loop_
_entity.id
_entity.type
_entity.pdbx_description
1 polymer ?
#
loop_
_entity_poly.entity_id
_entity_poly.type
_entity_poly.pdbx_seq_one_letter_code
_entity_poly.pdbx_strand_id
1 'polypeptide(L)'
;MGVAANAFYYIFHPSELRSILQWKIWHNPVHERDESKESETTKACFKYLDLTSRSFSAVIKELHPELLLPVCIFYLVLRGLDTIEDDTSIPLETKEPLLRGFKDILEQDGWTFTGNRPEEKDRELLVQFHYVISEFKNMKPAYQAIIKDITDKMGNGMADYCRKAALDDASVKTVEEYDLYCWYVAGLVGEGLTRLFVEAEFGNPALLKRAELYKSMGLFLQKTNIIRDIREDFDDGRQFWPKEIWSKHVTNFEDLFKPENREAALNCSAEMVLNALEHAEECLFYLAGLREQSVFNFCAIPQSMAIATLSLCFRNPAIFERNIKIKKGEACQLMIESTQNLRIFYEAFRRYAREIHKKNTPKDPNFLQIGIACGKIEKFIETIFPSQSAEEANRRVLGQKSEAEQEKARLEAETRKDVLFMMALMGVIVVFVSIVMIGFAWYFGARFDLAWQELRKGNFRPPKHLRDREL
;
A
#
# COMPACT_ATOMS: atom_id res chain seq x y z
N MET A 1 -3.35 -28.30 -19.52
CA MET A 1 -4.05 -28.36 -20.83
C MET A 1 -3.01 -28.44 -21.95
N GLY A 2 -3.17 -29.36 -22.90
CA GLY A 2 -2.23 -29.56 -24.01
C GLY A 2 -2.18 -28.38 -25.00
N VAL A 3 -1.12 -28.32 -25.80
CA VAL A 3 -0.85 -27.22 -26.75
C VAL A 3 -2.02 -26.97 -27.72
N ALA A 4 -2.66 -28.03 -28.22
CA ALA A 4 -3.81 -27.93 -29.12
C ALA A 4 -5.07 -27.34 -28.46
N ALA A 5 -5.35 -27.70 -27.20
CA ALA A 5 -6.47 -27.15 -26.45
C ALA A 5 -6.29 -25.65 -26.14
N ASN A 6 -5.05 -25.23 -25.85
CA ASN A 6 -4.72 -23.83 -25.66
C ASN A 6 -4.86 -23.03 -26.97
N ALA A 7 -4.40 -23.59 -28.10
CA ALA A 7 -4.55 -22.95 -29.40
C ALA A 7 -6.03 -22.73 -29.76
N PHE A 8 -6.87 -23.74 -29.56
CA PHE A 8 -8.32 -23.62 -29.79
C PHE A 8 -8.98 -22.59 -28.87
N TYR A 9 -8.61 -22.55 -27.59
CA TYR A 9 -9.11 -21.54 -26.65
C TYR A 9 -8.80 -20.11 -27.12
N TYR A 10 -7.57 -19.83 -27.53
CA TYR A 10 -7.16 -18.48 -27.92
C TYR A 10 -7.74 -18.00 -29.26
N ILE A 11 -8.26 -18.89 -30.10
CA ILE A 11 -9.05 -18.50 -31.30
C ILE A 11 -10.31 -17.74 -30.88
N PHE A 12 -10.96 -18.16 -29.80
CA PHE A 12 -12.18 -17.53 -29.28
C PHE A 12 -11.89 -16.43 -28.24
N HIS A 13 -10.64 -16.27 -27.81
CA HIS A 13 -10.19 -15.25 -26.87
C HIS A 13 -9.03 -14.41 -27.44
N PRO A 14 -9.23 -13.69 -28.57
CA PRO A 14 -8.16 -12.99 -29.27
C PRO A 14 -7.56 -11.83 -28.46
N SER A 15 -8.34 -11.20 -27.57
CA SER A 15 -7.82 -10.17 -26.65
C SER A 15 -6.83 -10.75 -25.65
N GLU A 16 -7.13 -11.91 -25.05
CA GLU A 16 -6.22 -12.60 -24.13
C GLU A 16 -4.92 -13.02 -24.85
N LEU A 17 -5.03 -13.53 -26.08
CA LEU A 17 -3.87 -13.87 -26.90
C LEU A 17 -3.03 -12.64 -27.23
N ARG A 18 -3.67 -11.53 -27.60
CA ARG A 18 -3.00 -10.26 -27.88
C ARG A 18 -2.21 -9.79 -26.66
N SER A 19 -2.78 -9.82 -25.45
CA SER A 19 -2.08 -9.41 -24.24
C SER A 19 -0.86 -10.30 -23.96
N ILE A 20 -0.98 -11.62 -24.18
CA ILE A 20 0.15 -12.55 -24.01
C ILE A 20 1.25 -12.25 -25.02
N LEU A 21 0.92 -12.05 -26.30
CA LEU A 21 1.89 -11.74 -27.35
C LEU A 21 2.54 -10.38 -27.08
N GLN A 22 1.76 -9.39 -26.66
CA GLN A 22 2.27 -8.06 -26.35
C GLN A 22 3.25 -8.08 -25.19
N TRP A 23 2.94 -8.79 -24.11
CA TRP A 23 3.89 -8.95 -23.01
C TRP A 23 5.13 -9.76 -23.41
N LYS A 24 4.99 -10.80 -24.24
CA LYS A 24 6.12 -11.68 -24.59
C LYS A 24 7.04 -11.14 -25.69
N ILE A 25 6.52 -10.34 -26.61
CA ILE A 25 7.23 -9.94 -27.84
C ILE A 25 7.57 -8.44 -27.83
N TRP A 26 6.69 -7.61 -27.28
CA TRP A 26 6.80 -6.15 -27.37
C TRP A 26 7.03 -5.46 -26.02
N HIS A 27 7.13 -6.21 -24.92
CA HIS A 27 7.53 -5.65 -23.64
C HIS A 27 9.02 -5.36 -23.64
N ASN A 28 9.36 -4.10 -23.41
CA ASN A 28 10.74 -3.70 -23.17
C ASN A 28 10.91 -3.52 -21.65
N PRO A 29 11.72 -4.35 -20.99
CA PRO A 29 11.96 -4.21 -19.56
C PRO A 29 12.63 -2.86 -19.27
N VAL A 30 12.36 -2.29 -18.09
CA VAL A 30 12.93 -0.99 -17.70
C VAL A 30 14.45 -1.10 -17.56
N HIS A 31 14.91 -2.19 -16.96
CA HIS A 31 16.32 -2.55 -16.85
C HIS A 31 16.51 -4.00 -17.30
N GLU A 32 17.63 -4.26 -17.99
CA GLU A 32 18.00 -5.60 -18.43
C GLU A 32 19.17 -6.13 -17.60
N ARG A 33 19.05 -7.40 -17.19
CA ARG A 33 20.10 -8.13 -16.49
C ARG A 33 21.19 -8.56 -17.49
N ASP A 34 22.44 -8.29 -17.15
CA ASP A 34 23.61 -8.68 -17.94
C ASP A 34 24.33 -9.87 -17.29
N GLU A 35 23.95 -11.09 -17.69
CA GLU A 35 24.49 -12.33 -17.12
C GLU A 35 26.00 -12.53 -17.39
N SER A 36 26.58 -11.80 -18.35
CA SER A 36 28.00 -11.94 -18.71
C SER A 36 28.96 -11.42 -17.64
N LYS A 37 28.49 -10.50 -16.79
CA LYS A 37 29.27 -9.86 -15.72
C LYS A 37 29.09 -10.52 -14.35
N GLU A 38 28.23 -11.52 -14.27
CA GLU A 38 27.82 -12.13 -13.00
C GLU A 38 28.74 -13.27 -12.58
N SER A 39 28.98 -13.38 -11.28
CA SER A 39 29.65 -14.53 -10.68
C SER A 39 28.75 -15.78 -10.75
N GLU A 40 29.35 -16.95 -10.56
CA GLU A 40 28.59 -18.21 -10.51
C GLU A 40 27.59 -18.24 -9.34
N THR A 41 27.95 -17.63 -8.20
CA THR A 41 27.07 -17.48 -7.03
C THR A 41 25.86 -16.59 -7.32
N THR A 42 26.06 -15.46 -8.02
CA THR A 42 24.96 -14.59 -8.48
C THR A 42 24.02 -15.32 -9.44
N LYS A 43 24.57 -16.04 -10.44
CA LYS A 43 23.76 -16.83 -11.39
C LYS A 43 22.96 -17.92 -10.69
N ALA A 44 23.55 -18.59 -9.71
CA ALA A 44 22.86 -19.58 -8.89
C ALA A 44 21.67 -18.95 -8.14
N CYS A 45 21.84 -17.78 -7.53
CA CYS A 45 20.75 -17.06 -6.87
C CYS A 45 19.59 -16.77 -7.83
N PHE A 46 19.86 -16.23 -9.02
CA PHE A 46 18.80 -15.97 -10.01
C PHE A 46 18.14 -17.24 -10.55
N LYS A 47 18.88 -18.35 -10.66
CA LYS A 47 18.30 -19.65 -10.97
C LYS A 47 17.31 -20.09 -9.88
N TYR A 48 17.67 -19.96 -8.60
CA TYR A 48 16.76 -20.28 -7.50
C TYR A 48 15.57 -19.33 -7.43
N LEU A 49 15.76 -18.07 -7.81
CA LEU A 49 14.67 -17.11 -7.94
C LEU A 49 13.65 -17.58 -8.98
N ASP A 50 14.10 -18.05 -10.15
CA ASP A 50 13.20 -18.56 -11.20
C ASP A 50 12.41 -19.80 -10.74
N LEU A 51 13.09 -20.73 -10.05
CA LEU A 51 12.48 -21.98 -9.59
C LEU A 51 11.39 -21.74 -8.53
N THR A 52 11.64 -20.79 -7.61
CA THR A 52 10.77 -20.55 -6.45
C THR A 52 9.67 -19.52 -6.74
N SER A 53 10.01 -18.43 -7.45
CA SER A 53 9.16 -17.23 -7.63
C SER A 53 8.29 -17.25 -8.89
N ARG A 54 8.64 -18.07 -9.89
CA ARG A 54 7.94 -18.20 -11.18
C ARG A 54 7.68 -16.83 -11.84
N SER A 55 6.42 -16.37 -11.88
CA SER A 55 6.03 -15.12 -12.54
C SER A 55 6.61 -13.88 -11.85
N PHE A 56 6.86 -13.94 -10.54
CA PHE A 56 7.39 -12.81 -9.80
C PHE A 56 8.92 -12.66 -10.00
N SER A 57 9.62 -13.72 -10.43
CA SER A 57 11.04 -13.64 -10.85
C SER A 57 11.24 -12.64 -11.99
N ALA A 58 10.34 -12.66 -13.00
CA ALA A 58 10.42 -11.73 -14.12
C ALA A 58 10.38 -10.27 -13.66
N VAL A 59 9.51 -9.96 -12.69
CA VAL A 59 9.34 -8.61 -12.17
C VAL A 59 10.56 -8.15 -11.35
N ILE A 60 11.17 -9.06 -10.57
CA ILE A 60 12.41 -8.77 -9.83
C ILE A 60 13.57 -8.50 -10.79
N LYS A 61 13.66 -9.25 -11.90
CA LYS A 61 14.74 -9.11 -12.89
C LYS A 61 14.73 -7.80 -13.67
N GLU A 62 13.62 -7.07 -13.64
CA GLU A 62 13.49 -5.75 -14.29
C GLU A 62 13.84 -4.58 -13.35
N LEU A 63 14.18 -4.86 -12.08
CA LEU A 63 14.59 -3.83 -11.12
C LEU A 63 15.88 -3.13 -11.53
N HIS A 64 16.02 -1.89 -11.11
CA HIS A 64 17.25 -1.12 -11.24
C HIS A 64 18.45 -1.91 -10.71
N PRO A 65 19.62 -1.89 -11.39
CA PRO A 65 20.79 -2.70 -11.03
C PRO A 65 21.22 -2.61 -9.56
N GLU A 66 21.04 -1.45 -8.93
CA GLU A 66 21.29 -1.20 -7.50
C GLU A 66 20.42 -2.09 -6.57
N LEU A 67 19.18 -2.40 -6.95
CA LEU A 67 18.23 -3.17 -6.14
C LEU A 67 18.02 -4.60 -6.64
N LEU A 68 18.42 -4.90 -7.88
CA LEU A 68 18.21 -6.20 -8.52
C LEU A 68 18.71 -7.38 -7.67
N LEU A 69 19.99 -7.35 -7.27
CA LEU A 69 20.56 -8.41 -6.42
C LEU A 69 20.08 -8.33 -4.96
N PRO A 70 20.04 -7.15 -4.29
CA PRO A 70 19.51 -7.06 -2.92
C PRO A 70 18.09 -7.59 -2.74
N VAL A 71 17.18 -7.29 -3.67
CA VAL A 71 15.81 -7.80 -3.62
C VAL A 71 15.75 -9.30 -3.94
N CYS A 72 16.58 -9.79 -4.86
CA CYS A 72 16.72 -11.23 -5.13
C CYS A 72 17.17 -11.98 -3.87
N ILE A 73 18.24 -11.53 -3.20
CA ILE A 73 18.74 -12.14 -1.97
C ILE A 73 17.71 -12.03 -0.84
N PHE A 74 17.09 -10.87 -0.68
CA PHE A 74 16.03 -10.69 0.32
C PHE A 74 14.89 -11.70 0.10
N TYR A 75 14.43 -11.87 -1.13
CA TYR A 75 13.41 -12.86 -1.47
C TYR A 75 13.86 -14.30 -1.15
N LEU A 76 15.08 -14.69 -1.55
CA LEU A 76 15.58 -16.05 -1.33
C LEU A 76 15.80 -16.38 0.15
N VAL A 77 16.26 -15.40 0.94
CA VAL A 77 16.40 -15.55 2.40
C VAL A 77 15.03 -15.83 3.02
N LEU A 78 14.04 -15.02 2.70
CA LEU A 78 12.69 -15.20 3.25
C LEU A 78 12.01 -16.47 2.73
N ARG A 79 12.24 -16.85 1.47
CA ARG A 79 11.76 -18.13 0.90
C ARG A 79 12.39 -19.34 1.58
N GLY A 80 13.67 -19.27 1.93
CA GLY A 80 14.35 -20.31 2.71
C GLY A 80 13.73 -20.46 4.10
N LEU A 81 13.44 -19.35 4.77
CA LEU A 81 12.74 -19.34 6.06
C LEU A 81 11.32 -19.95 5.95
N ASP A 82 10.54 -19.52 4.95
CA ASP A 82 9.20 -20.03 4.62
C ASP A 82 9.21 -21.55 4.38
N THR A 83 10.21 -22.06 3.65
CA THR A 83 10.35 -23.50 3.35
C THR A 83 10.64 -24.34 4.60
N ILE A 84 11.25 -23.77 5.65
CA ILE A 84 11.41 -24.45 6.95
C ILE A 84 10.11 -24.41 7.76
N GLU A 85 9.38 -23.30 7.68
CA GLU A 85 8.12 -23.07 8.40
C GLU A 85 7.01 -24.00 7.87
N ASP A 86 6.77 -23.99 6.56
CA ASP A 86 5.71 -24.76 5.88
C ASP A 86 5.90 -26.29 5.94
N ASP A 87 7.14 -26.77 6.13
CA ASP A 87 7.42 -28.20 6.13
C ASP A 87 6.95 -28.86 7.43
N THR A 88 5.74 -29.42 7.39
CA THR A 88 5.12 -30.17 8.49
C THR A 88 5.87 -31.43 8.93
N SER A 89 6.89 -31.88 8.18
CA SER A 89 7.72 -33.03 8.56
C SER A 89 8.82 -32.70 9.58
N ILE A 90 9.15 -31.41 9.76
CA ILE A 90 10.20 -30.96 10.68
C ILE A 90 9.61 -30.82 12.09
N PRO A 91 10.11 -31.55 13.11
CA PRO A 91 9.65 -31.41 14.49
C PRO A 91 9.86 -30.01 15.06
N LEU A 92 8.98 -29.57 15.96
CA LEU A 92 9.02 -28.24 16.56
C LEU A 92 10.37 -27.96 17.24
N GLU A 93 10.94 -28.96 17.92
CA GLU A 93 12.20 -28.87 18.67
C GLU A 93 13.38 -28.51 17.77
N THR A 94 13.30 -28.87 16.49
CA THR A 94 14.28 -28.51 15.45
C THR A 94 13.88 -27.23 14.74
N LYS A 95 12.58 -27.07 14.44
CA LYS A 95 12.05 -25.95 13.65
C LYS A 95 12.19 -24.61 14.40
N GLU A 96 11.79 -24.54 15.66
CA GLU A 96 11.79 -23.28 16.43
C GLU A 96 13.20 -22.65 16.54
N PRO A 97 14.26 -23.39 16.95
CA PRO A 97 15.61 -22.83 16.99
C PRO A 97 16.14 -22.40 15.62
N LEU A 98 15.81 -23.13 14.55
CA LEU A 98 16.20 -22.76 13.18
C LEU A 98 15.55 -21.45 12.75
N LEU A 99 14.25 -21.30 12.96
CA LEU A 99 13.52 -20.08 12.60
C LEU A 99 14.03 -18.85 13.37
N ARG A 100 14.20 -18.96 14.69
CA ARG A 100 14.70 -17.85 15.52
C ARG A 100 16.16 -17.52 15.25
N GLY A 101 16.98 -18.52 14.92
CA GLY A 101 18.40 -18.37 14.62
C GLY A 101 18.72 -18.05 13.16
N PHE A 102 17.73 -18.01 12.26
CA PHE A 102 17.97 -17.93 10.82
C PHE A 102 18.74 -16.67 10.40
N LYS A 103 18.58 -15.57 11.12
CA LYS A 103 19.34 -14.32 10.88
C LYS A 103 20.85 -14.52 11.04
N ASP A 104 21.27 -15.37 11.97
CA ASP A 104 22.68 -15.60 12.30
C ASP A 104 23.29 -16.64 11.36
N ILE A 105 22.46 -17.49 10.75
CA ILE A 105 22.85 -18.39 9.66
C ILE A 105 23.37 -17.60 8.45
N LEU A 106 22.85 -16.38 8.21
CA LEU A 106 23.32 -15.52 7.12
C LEU A 106 24.80 -15.11 7.25
N GLU A 107 25.41 -15.30 8.42
CA GLU A 107 26.83 -15.02 8.66
C GLU A 107 27.71 -16.28 8.57
N GLN A 108 27.09 -17.47 8.49
CA GLN A 108 27.77 -18.77 8.51
C GLN A 108 28.16 -19.22 7.09
N ASP A 109 29.44 -19.11 6.75
CA ASP A 109 29.94 -19.54 5.44
C ASP A 109 29.68 -21.03 5.19
N GLY A 110 29.14 -21.34 4.00
CA GLY A 110 28.92 -22.72 3.58
C GLY A 110 27.70 -23.41 4.21
N TRP A 111 26.86 -22.70 4.97
CA TRP A 111 25.68 -23.31 5.57
C TRP A 111 24.71 -23.85 4.50
N THR A 112 24.16 -25.04 4.77
CA THR A 112 23.18 -25.74 3.96
C THR A 112 22.23 -26.51 4.87
N PHE A 113 21.03 -26.82 4.38
CA PHE A 113 20.05 -27.58 5.14
C PHE A 113 19.37 -28.66 4.28
N THR A 114 19.39 -29.89 4.78
CA THR A 114 18.85 -31.08 4.11
C THR A 114 17.69 -31.73 4.87
N GLY A 115 17.25 -31.10 5.96
CA GLY A 115 16.24 -31.64 6.88
C GLY A 115 14.80 -31.59 6.38
N ASN A 116 14.53 -30.90 5.27
CA ASN A 116 13.23 -30.93 4.61
C ASN A 116 12.95 -32.31 3.98
N ARG A 117 11.67 -32.66 3.92
CA ARG A 117 11.21 -33.85 3.16
C ARG A 117 11.59 -33.75 1.67
N PRO A 118 11.92 -34.85 0.99
CA PRO A 118 12.32 -34.83 -0.42
C PRO A 118 11.27 -34.22 -1.37
N GLU A 119 10.00 -34.29 -1.00
CA GLU A 119 8.86 -33.78 -1.78
C GLU A 119 8.68 -32.27 -1.63
N GLU A 120 9.37 -31.63 -0.68
CA GLU A 120 9.25 -30.18 -0.48
C GLU A 120 9.79 -29.44 -1.69
N LYS A 121 8.92 -28.65 -2.33
CA LYS A 121 9.11 -28.13 -3.69
C LYS A 121 10.36 -27.26 -3.78
N ASP A 122 10.59 -26.44 -2.76
CA ASP A 122 11.66 -25.45 -2.74
C ASP A 122 12.88 -25.91 -1.91
N ARG A 123 12.92 -27.19 -1.49
CA ARG A 123 14.03 -27.79 -0.72
C ARG A 123 15.42 -27.52 -1.29
N GLU A 124 15.57 -27.57 -2.61
CA GLU A 124 16.87 -27.39 -3.26
C GLU A 124 17.51 -26.02 -2.95
N LEU A 125 16.70 -24.98 -2.69
CA LEU A 125 17.20 -23.68 -2.24
C LEU A 125 17.97 -23.79 -0.92
N LEU A 126 17.43 -24.54 0.05
CA LEU A 126 18.05 -24.72 1.37
C LEU A 126 19.28 -25.64 1.30
N VAL A 127 19.27 -26.63 0.42
CA VAL A 127 20.45 -27.48 0.16
C VAL A 127 21.60 -26.68 -0.42
N GLN A 128 21.30 -25.64 -1.20
CA GLN A 128 22.28 -24.82 -1.92
C GLN A 128 22.36 -23.39 -1.37
N PHE A 129 21.96 -23.22 -0.10
CA PHE A 129 21.80 -21.89 0.52
C PHE A 129 23.11 -21.13 0.71
N HIS A 130 24.25 -21.82 0.67
CA HIS A 130 25.58 -21.22 0.71
C HIS A 130 25.83 -20.19 -0.42
N TYR A 131 25.16 -20.34 -1.57
CA TYR A 131 25.20 -19.32 -2.64
C TYR A 131 24.54 -18.01 -2.20
N VAL A 132 23.38 -18.11 -1.53
CA VAL A 132 22.64 -16.95 -1.00
C VAL A 132 23.46 -16.24 0.07
N ILE A 133 24.11 -16.99 0.96
CA ILE A 133 24.96 -16.44 2.01
C ILE A 133 26.17 -15.71 1.42
N SER A 134 26.80 -16.28 0.40
CA SER A 134 27.96 -15.68 -0.27
C SER A 134 27.61 -14.33 -0.88
N GLU A 135 26.49 -14.24 -1.61
CA GLU A 135 26.01 -12.99 -2.17
C GLU A 135 25.52 -12.02 -1.08
N PHE A 136 24.86 -12.51 -0.04
CA PHE A 136 24.41 -11.69 1.09
C PHE A 136 25.58 -10.91 1.72
N LYS A 137 26.70 -11.60 2.00
CA LYS A 137 27.88 -11.01 2.62
C LYS A 137 28.60 -10.00 1.72
N ASN A 138 28.42 -10.08 0.40
CA ASN A 138 29.01 -9.16 -0.58
C ASN A 138 28.20 -7.85 -0.76
N MET A 139 26.99 -7.75 -0.22
CA MET A 139 26.14 -6.56 -0.36
C MET A 139 26.60 -5.40 0.54
N LYS A 140 26.05 -4.20 0.31
CA LYS A 140 26.28 -3.03 1.18
C LYS A 140 25.84 -3.34 2.63
N PRO A 141 26.59 -2.88 3.65
CA PRO A 141 26.23 -3.13 5.05
C PRO A 141 24.80 -2.70 5.43
N ALA A 142 24.30 -1.61 4.83
CA ALA A 142 22.93 -1.15 5.06
C ALA A 142 21.88 -2.19 4.61
N TYR A 143 22.06 -2.80 3.44
CA TYR A 143 21.17 -3.86 2.95
C TYR A 143 21.25 -5.13 3.78
N GLN A 144 22.46 -5.52 4.20
CA GLN A 144 22.65 -6.66 5.10
C GLN A 144 21.90 -6.44 6.42
N ALA A 145 22.02 -5.26 7.01
CA ALA A 145 21.34 -4.91 8.26
C ALA A 145 19.81 -4.94 8.12
N ILE A 146 19.27 -4.45 7.00
CA ILE A 146 17.82 -4.50 6.73
C ILE A 146 17.35 -5.95 6.60
N ILE A 147 18.00 -6.75 5.75
CA ILE A 147 17.62 -8.15 5.52
C ILE A 147 17.73 -8.96 6.81
N LYS A 148 18.80 -8.80 7.58
CA LYS A 148 19.00 -9.50 8.86
C LYS A 148 17.93 -9.14 9.89
N ASP A 149 17.59 -7.85 10.02
CA ASP A 149 16.55 -7.38 10.95
C ASP A 149 15.15 -7.91 10.58
N ILE A 150 14.80 -7.89 9.29
CA ILE A 150 13.50 -8.44 8.85
C ILE A 150 13.45 -9.96 9.02
N THR A 151 14.54 -10.65 8.71
CA THR A 151 14.67 -12.10 8.91
C THR A 151 14.51 -12.47 10.39
N ASP A 152 15.08 -11.69 11.31
CA ASP A 152 14.92 -11.88 12.76
C ASP A 152 13.46 -11.75 13.18
N LYS A 153 12.80 -10.65 12.80
CA LYS A 153 11.41 -10.39 13.16
C LYS A 153 10.47 -11.45 12.58
N MET A 154 10.66 -11.84 11.33
CA MET A 154 9.84 -12.82 10.63
C MET A 154 10.06 -14.23 11.21
N GLY A 155 11.32 -14.62 11.44
CA GLY A 155 11.67 -15.91 12.04
C GLY A 155 11.12 -16.09 13.45
N ASN A 156 11.17 -15.04 14.28
CA ASN A 156 10.55 -15.08 15.61
C ASN A 156 9.02 -15.17 15.54
N GLY A 157 8.38 -14.39 14.67
CA GLY A 157 6.92 -14.44 14.48
C GLY A 157 6.46 -15.82 13.99
N MET A 158 7.12 -16.38 12.98
CA MET A 158 6.85 -17.73 12.47
C MET A 158 7.04 -18.80 13.56
N ALA A 159 8.11 -18.70 14.36
CA ALA A 159 8.34 -19.61 15.48
C ALA A 159 7.22 -19.54 16.53
N ASP A 160 6.72 -18.35 16.85
CA ASP A 160 5.62 -18.16 17.79
C ASP A 160 4.33 -18.83 17.30
N TYR A 161 4.00 -18.71 16.00
CA TYR A 161 2.84 -19.38 15.39
C TYR A 161 3.03 -20.90 15.27
N CYS A 162 4.21 -21.39 14.89
CA CYS A 162 4.52 -22.83 14.91
C CYS A 162 4.35 -23.43 16.31
N ARG A 163 4.82 -22.73 17.34
CA ARG A 163 4.68 -23.14 18.73
C ARG A 163 3.22 -23.12 19.19
N LYS A 164 2.46 -22.07 18.83
CA LYS A 164 1.01 -22.00 19.09
C LYS A 164 0.28 -23.18 18.44
N ALA A 165 0.60 -23.50 17.19
CA ALA A 165 -0.03 -24.60 16.47
C ALA A 165 0.29 -25.99 17.04
N ALA A 166 1.48 -26.18 17.61
CA ALA A 166 1.89 -27.46 18.18
C ALA A 166 1.43 -27.66 19.63
N LEU A 167 1.31 -26.59 20.43
CA LEU A 167 1.06 -26.67 21.88
C LEU A 167 -0.36 -26.26 22.28
N ASP A 168 -1.08 -25.54 21.42
CA ASP A 168 -2.41 -24.99 21.67
C ASP A 168 -3.28 -25.11 20.39
N ASP A 169 -4.36 -24.35 20.33
CA ASP A 169 -5.22 -24.17 19.17
C ASP A 169 -4.54 -23.28 18.10
N ALA A 170 -4.18 -23.90 16.98
CA ALA A 170 -3.60 -23.24 15.80
C ALA A 170 -4.55 -22.24 15.12
N SER A 171 -5.85 -22.26 15.45
CA SER A 171 -6.82 -21.41 14.78
C SER A 171 -6.59 -19.92 15.08
N VAL A 172 -6.77 -19.11 14.05
CA VAL A 172 -6.79 -17.64 14.16
C VAL A 172 -8.14 -17.24 14.74
N LYS A 173 -8.13 -16.58 15.90
CA LYS A 173 -9.37 -16.33 16.65
C LYS A 173 -9.99 -14.98 16.29
N THR A 174 -9.21 -13.91 16.30
CA THR A 174 -9.69 -12.53 16.09
C THR A 174 -9.11 -11.92 14.81
N VAL A 175 -9.72 -10.82 14.35
CA VAL A 175 -9.19 -10.05 13.22
C VAL A 175 -7.81 -9.46 13.55
N GLU A 176 -7.54 -9.11 14.81
CA GLU A 176 -6.21 -8.64 15.24
C GLU A 176 -5.16 -9.76 15.17
N GLU A 177 -5.50 -10.99 15.55
CA GLU A 177 -4.59 -12.14 15.37
C GLU A 177 -4.32 -12.42 13.89
N TYR A 178 -5.33 -12.22 13.04
CA TYR A 178 -5.21 -12.35 11.59
C TYR A 178 -4.28 -11.29 11.00
N ASP A 179 -4.46 -10.03 11.40
CA ASP A 179 -3.61 -8.91 10.99
C ASP A 179 -2.17 -9.07 11.49
N LEU A 180 -2.00 -9.60 12.71
CA LEU A 180 -0.69 -9.88 13.29
C LEU A 180 0.03 -11.00 12.53
N TYR A 181 -0.68 -12.07 12.18
CA TYR A 181 -0.14 -13.14 11.35
C TYR A 181 0.31 -12.58 10.00
N CYS A 182 -0.58 -11.88 9.29
CA CYS A 182 -0.27 -11.26 8.00
C CYS A 182 0.87 -10.24 8.10
N TRP A 183 1.00 -9.55 9.24
CA TRP A 183 2.12 -8.65 9.50
C TRP A 183 3.45 -9.40 9.54
N TYR A 184 3.54 -10.51 10.28
CA TYR A 184 4.78 -11.27 10.36
C TYR A 184 5.19 -11.87 9.01
N VAL A 185 4.25 -12.46 8.27
CA VAL A 185 4.60 -13.21 7.05
C VAL A 185 4.67 -12.35 5.78
N ALA A 186 4.04 -11.17 5.76
CA ALA A 186 4.00 -10.31 4.58
C ALA A 186 4.20 -8.81 4.86
N GLY A 187 3.68 -8.29 5.97
CA GLY A 187 3.85 -6.88 6.34
C GLY A 187 5.32 -6.49 6.58
N LEU A 188 6.09 -7.36 7.24
CA LEU A 188 7.54 -7.21 7.42
C LEU A 188 8.31 -7.21 6.09
N VAL A 189 7.83 -7.97 5.09
CA VAL A 189 8.39 -7.94 3.74
C VAL A 189 8.20 -6.55 3.13
N GLY A 190 7.02 -5.95 3.32
CA GLY A 190 6.73 -4.56 2.95
C GLY A 190 7.66 -3.55 3.64
N GLU A 191 7.90 -3.70 4.94
CA GLU A 191 8.86 -2.86 5.69
C GLU A 191 10.28 -2.99 5.10
N GLY A 192 10.74 -4.22 4.90
CA GLY A 192 12.07 -4.51 4.36
C GLY A 192 12.28 -3.92 2.98
N LEU A 193 11.35 -4.15 2.06
CA LEU A 193 11.36 -3.57 0.71
C LEU A 193 11.38 -2.04 0.76
N THR A 194 10.53 -1.42 1.59
CA THR A 194 10.49 0.04 1.73
C THR A 194 11.83 0.59 2.19
N ARG A 195 12.47 -0.06 3.18
CA ARG A 195 13.80 0.33 3.68
C ARG A 195 14.87 0.17 2.61
N LEU A 196 14.86 -0.92 1.83
CA LEU A 196 15.77 -1.09 0.69
C LEU A 196 15.58 0.01 -0.35
N PHE A 197 14.33 0.36 -0.68
CA PHE A 197 14.04 1.40 -1.67
C PHE A 197 14.48 2.79 -1.22
N VAL A 198 14.30 3.12 0.06
CA VAL A 198 14.72 4.41 0.61
C VAL A 198 16.24 4.49 0.73
N GLU A 199 16.90 3.40 1.13
CA GLU A 199 18.37 3.31 1.17
C GLU A 199 18.99 3.45 -0.24
N ALA A 200 18.33 2.92 -1.27
CA ALA A 200 18.71 3.10 -2.67
C ALA A 200 18.29 4.47 -3.27
N GLU A 201 17.73 5.39 -2.47
CA GLU A 201 17.21 6.71 -2.88
C GLU A 201 16.05 6.69 -3.90
N PHE A 202 15.40 5.54 -4.08
CA PHE A 202 14.26 5.36 -5.00
C PHE A 202 12.89 5.50 -4.34
N GLY A 203 12.85 5.37 -3.01
CA GLY A 203 11.67 5.62 -2.17
C GLY A 203 11.73 6.98 -1.49
N ASN A 204 10.57 7.62 -1.30
CA ASN A 204 10.48 8.83 -0.46
C ASN A 204 10.71 8.44 1.02
N PRO A 205 11.67 9.05 1.74
CA PRO A 205 11.90 8.74 3.17
C PRO A 205 10.67 8.94 4.06
N ALA A 206 9.70 9.74 3.64
CA ALA A 206 8.42 9.89 4.33
C ALA A 206 7.62 8.58 4.44
N LEU A 207 7.84 7.61 3.54
CA LEU A 207 7.22 6.28 3.59
C LEU A 207 7.60 5.53 4.87
N LEU A 208 8.82 5.71 5.39
CA LEU A 208 9.25 5.08 6.65
C LEU A 208 8.55 5.65 7.88
N LYS A 209 8.01 6.87 7.79
CA LYS A 209 7.27 7.52 8.89
C LYS A 209 5.81 7.09 8.96
N ARG A 210 5.35 6.32 7.97
CA ARG A 210 3.95 5.92 7.76
C ARG A 210 3.87 4.41 7.63
N ALA A 211 4.07 3.74 8.76
CA ALA A 211 4.16 2.29 8.84
C ALA A 211 2.91 1.58 8.33
N GLU A 212 1.75 2.21 8.48
CA GLU A 212 0.47 1.73 7.96
C GLU A 212 0.49 1.47 6.46
N LEU A 213 1.26 2.24 5.68
CA LEU A 213 1.27 2.12 4.22
C LEU A 213 1.95 0.84 3.76
N TYR A 214 3.19 0.59 4.19
CA TYR A 214 3.91 -0.63 3.81
C TYR A 214 3.34 -1.87 4.51
N LYS A 215 2.73 -1.70 5.70
CA LYS A 215 1.95 -2.76 6.34
C LYS A 215 0.77 -3.17 5.46
N SER A 216 -0.04 -2.21 5.02
CA SER A 216 -1.18 -2.48 4.13
C SER A 216 -0.77 -3.11 2.81
N MET A 217 0.37 -2.70 2.21
CA MET A 217 0.91 -3.34 1.01
C MET A 217 1.11 -4.85 1.18
N GLY A 218 1.69 -5.29 2.31
CA GLY A 218 1.90 -6.70 2.62
C GLY A 218 0.59 -7.42 2.99
N LEU A 219 -0.22 -6.82 3.85
CA LEU A 219 -1.49 -7.39 4.30
C LEU A 219 -2.46 -7.60 3.13
N PHE A 220 -2.58 -6.64 2.21
CA PHE A 220 -3.47 -6.76 1.05
C PHE A 220 -3.14 -8.00 0.20
N LEU A 221 -1.86 -8.24 -0.06
CA LEU A 221 -1.40 -9.41 -0.82
C LEU A 221 -1.66 -10.72 -0.06
N GLN A 222 -1.31 -10.75 1.23
CA GLN A 222 -1.44 -11.96 2.04
C GLN A 222 -2.89 -12.35 2.26
N LYS A 223 -3.74 -11.38 2.62
CA LYS A 223 -5.18 -11.60 2.79
C LYS A 223 -5.82 -12.09 1.49
N THR A 224 -5.43 -11.53 0.35
CA THR A 224 -5.91 -12.00 -0.95
C THR A 224 -5.53 -13.46 -1.23
N ASN A 225 -4.29 -13.86 -0.91
CA ASN A 225 -3.87 -15.25 -1.07
C ASN A 225 -4.66 -16.19 -0.15
N ILE A 226 -4.80 -15.85 1.14
CA ILE A 226 -5.57 -16.64 2.13
C ILE A 226 -7.05 -16.79 1.73
N ILE A 227 -7.66 -15.78 1.10
CA ILE A 227 -9.03 -15.87 0.61
C ILE A 227 -9.13 -16.83 -0.59
N ARG A 228 -8.20 -16.73 -1.53
CA ARG A 228 -8.18 -17.55 -2.75
C ARG A 228 -7.88 -19.02 -2.45
N ASP A 229 -6.96 -19.28 -1.54
CA ASP A 229 -6.39 -20.60 -1.28
C ASP A 229 -7.16 -21.39 -0.21
N ILE A 230 -8.32 -20.90 0.26
CA ILE A 230 -9.11 -21.50 1.35
C ILE A 230 -9.35 -23.02 1.18
N ARG A 231 -9.58 -23.51 -0.04
CA ARG A 231 -9.75 -24.94 -0.28
C ARG A 231 -8.47 -25.74 -0.04
N GLU A 232 -7.35 -25.23 -0.56
CA GLU A 232 -6.03 -25.86 -0.44
C GLU A 232 -5.57 -25.85 1.02
N ASP A 233 -5.74 -24.72 1.70
CA ASP A 233 -5.44 -24.61 3.13
C ASP A 233 -6.27 -25.61 3.96
N PHE A 234 -7.57 -25.74 3.66
CA PHE A 234 -8.44 -26.70 4.35
C PHE A 234 -8.03 -28.16 4.09
N ASP A 235 -7.65 -28.51 2.86
CA ASP A 235 -7.16 -29.84 2.50
C ASP A 235 -5.86 -30.20 3.23
N ASP A 236 -5.01 -29.21 3.50
CA ASP A 236 -3.77 -29.34 4.26
C ASP A 236 -3.97 -29.22 5.79
N GLY A 237 -5.22 -29.06 6.26
CA GLY A 237 -5.54 -28.94 7.68
C GLY A 237 -5.18 -27.58 8.31
N ARG A 238 -4.94 -26.55 7.48
CA ARG A 238 -4.62 -25.19 7.90
C ARG A 238 -5.87 -24.31 7.94
N GLN A 239 -5.97 -23.41 8.92
CA GLN A 239 -7.14 -22.55 9.12
C GLN A 239 -6.72 -21.11 9.45
N PHE A 240 -6.64 -20.26 8.42
CA PHE A 240 -6.21 -18.87 8.56
C PHE A 240 -7.35 -17.86 8.66
N TRP A 241 -8.58 -18.22 8.29
CA TRP A 241 -9.73 -17.33 8.39
C TRP A 241 -10.09 -17.13 9.87
N PRO A 242 -10.21 -15.88 10.36
CA PRO A 242 -10.42 -15.63 11.78
C PRO A 242 -11.80 -16.12 12.23
N LYS A 243 -11.86 -16.80 13.37
CA LYS A 243 -13.10 -17.28 14.01
C LYS A 243 -14.12 -16.17 14.20
N GLU A 244 -13.66 -14.98 14.57
CA GLU A 244 -14.49 -13.78 14.69
C GLU A 244 -15.29 -13.48 13.41
N ILE A 245 -14.77 -13.78 12.21
CA ILE A 245 -15.50 -13.61 10.96
C ILE A 245 -16.36 -14.84 10.66
N TRP A 246 -15.75 -16.03 10.52
CA TRP A 246 -16.49 -17.18 9.99
C TRP A 246 -17.60 -17.69 10.93
N SER A 247 -17.45 -17.52 12.25
CA SER A 247 -18.46 -17.98 13.22
C SER A 247 -19.74 -17.16 13.22
N LYS A 248 -19.76 -16.00 12.52
CA LYS A 248 -20.99 -15.24 12.25
C LYS A 248 -21.89 -15.94 11.23
N HIS A 249 -21.31 -16.79 10.38
CA HIS A 249 -21.99 -17.38 9.22
C HIS A 249 -22.25 -18.88 9.38
N VAL A 250 -21.36 -19.61 10.06
CA VAL A 250 -21.47 -21.07 10.29
C VAL A 250 -21.06 -21.46 11.70
N THR A 251 -21.42 -22.66 12.15
CA THR A 251 -21.10 -23.13 13.51
C THR A 251 -19.69 -23.71 13.61
N ASN A 252 -19.29 -24.53 12.64
CA ASN A 252 -17.93 -25.08 12.54
C ASN A 252 -17.27 -24.61 11.24
N PHE A 253 -15.93 -24.56 11.19
CA PHE A 253 -15.23 -24.08 10.01
C PHE A 253 -15.48 -24.97 8.78
N GLU A 254 -15.54 -26.30 8.98
CA GLU A 254 -15.78 -27.26 7.90
C GLU A 254 -17.16 -27.09 7.22
N ASP A 255 -18.10 -26.45 7.92
CA ASP A 255 -19.45 -26.19 7.40
C ASP A 255 -19.43 -25.24 6.20
N LEU A 256 -18.38 -24.42 6.02
CA LEU A 256 -18.20 -23.54 4.85
C LEU A 256 -18.11 -24.33 3.53
N PHE A 257 -17.68 -25.59 3.59
CA PHE A 257 -17.44 -26.43 2.41
C PHE A 257 -18.65 -27.31 2.06
N LYS A 258 -19.72 -27.27 2.87
CA LYS A 258 -20.93 -28.07 2.66
C LYS A 258 -21.87 -27.39 1.65
N PRO A 259 -22.38 -28.10 0.62
CA PRO A 259 -23.26 -27.52 -0.38
C PRO A 259 -24.51 -26.81 0.18
N GLU A 260 -25.07 -27.31 1.27
CA GLU A 260 -26.22 -26.74 1.97
C GLU A 260 -25.94 -25.36 2.60
N ASN A 261 -24.68 -25.04 2.91
CA ASN A 261 -24.26 -23.78 3.51
C ASN A 261 -23.67 -22.78 2.49
N ARG A 262 -23.85 -23.04 1.19
CA ARG A 262 -23.22 -22.25 0.11
C ARG A 262 -23.45 -20.75 0.24
N GLU A 263 -24.66 -20.31 0.58
CA GLU A 263 -24.94 -18.87 0.71
C GLU A 263 -24.25 -18.26 1.94
N ALA A 264 -24.22 -18.97 3.07
CA ALA A 264 -23.48 -18.54 4.26
C ALA A 264 -21.98 -18.46 3.99
N ALA A 265 -21.42 -19.44 3.27
CA ALA A 265 -20.03 -19.43 2.85
C ALA A 265 -19.71 -18.24 1.93
N LEU A 266 -20.61 -17.89 1.00
CA LEU A 266 -20.46 -16.70 0.15
C LEU A 266 -20.55 -15.37 0.93
N ASN A 267 -21.37 -15.29 1.98
CA ASN A 267 -21.43 -14.12 2.84
C ASN A 267 -20.16 -13.99 3.71
N CYS A 268 -19.64 -15.13 4.20
CA CYS A 268 -18.37 -15.17 4.90
C CYS A 268 -17.20 -14.73 3.99
N SER A 269 -17.15 -15.22 2.75
CA SER A 269 -16.09 -14.81 1.81
C SER A 269 -16.21 -13.34 1.42
N ALA A 270 -17.42 -12.79 1.35
CA ALA A 270 -17.64 -11.37 1.13
C ALA A 270 -17.10 -10.51 2.28
N GLU A 271 -17.28 -10.94 3.54
CA GLU A 271 -16.70 -10.27 4.72
C GLU A 271 -15.17 -10.34 4.73
N MET A 272 -14.58 -11.47 4.33
CA MET A 272 -13.12 -11.58 4.17
C MET A 272 -12.59 -10.65 3.07
N VAL A 273 -13.27 -10.57 1.92
CA VAL A 273 -12.91 -9.64 0.84
C VAL A 273 -13.04 -8.19 1.31
N LEU A 274 -14.09 -7.84 2.05
CA LEU A 274 -14.24 -6.52 2.66
C LEU A 274 -13.04 -6.18 3.54
N ASN A 275 -12.64 -7.09 4.44
CA ASN A 275 -11.49 -6.89 5.31
C ASN A 275 -10.16 -6.73 4.54
N ALA A 276 -10.01 -7.38 3.38
CA ALA A 276 -8.87 -7.13 2.51
C ALA A 276 -8.95 -5.74 1.83
N LEU A 277 -10.13 -5.34 1.34
CA LEU A 277 -10.34 -4.05 0.66
C LEU A 277 -10.06 -2.84 1.56
N GLU A 278 -10.11 -2.99 2.89
CA GLU A 278 -9.75 -1.94 3.84
C GLU A 278 -8.31 -1.43 3.67
N HIS A 279 -7.41 -2.23 3.08
CA HIS A 279 -6.01 -1.85 2.83
C HIS A 279 -5.78 -1.16 1.47
N ALA A 280 -6.79 -1.14 0.61
CA ALA A 280 -6.60 -0.74 -0.79
C ALA A 280 -6.20 0.74 -0.94
N GLU A 281 -6.76 1.63 -0.12
CA GLU A 281 -6.45 3.07 -0.17
C GLU A 281 -5.00 3.34 0.20
N GLU A 282 -4.50 2.72 1.28
CA GLU A 282 -3.11 2.82 1.69
C GLU A 282 -2.16 2.24 0.63
N CYS A 283 -2.52 1.14 -0.02
CA CYS A 283 -1.73 0.58 -1.12
C CYS A 283 -1.61 1.57 -2.29
N LEU A 284 -2.71 2.19 -2.70
CA LEU A 284 -2.70 3.19 -3.77
C LEU A 284 -1.85 4.41 -3.39
N PHE A 285 -1.98 4.89 -2.15
CA PHE A 285 -1.20 6.01 -1.63
C PHE A 285 0.30 5.68 -1.56
N TYR A 286 0.67 4.48 -1.10
CA TYR A 286 2.06 4.01 -1.07
C TYR A 286 2.69 4.05 -2.47
N LEU A 287 1.98 3.51 -3.47
CA LEU A 287 2.46 3.43 -4.85
C LEU A 287 2.67 4.82 -5.49
N ALA A 288 1.87 5.83 -5.12
CA ALA A 288 2.07 7.21 -5.57
C ALA A 288 3.35 7.85 -5.03
N GLY A 289 3.94 7.29 -3.96
CA GLY A 289 5.17 7.77 -3.33
C GLY A 289 6.47 7.22 -3.94
N LEU A 290 6.38 6.29 -4.90
CA LEU A 290 7.53 5.67 -5.56
C LEU A 290 8.00 6.52 -6.74
N ARG A 291 9.32 6.76 -6.83
CA ARG A 291 9.90 7.66 -7.83
C ARG A 291 10.56 6.95 -9.01
N GLU A 292 11.08 5.75 -8.77
CA GLU A 292 11.78 4.96 -9.78
C GLU A 292 10.80 3.96 -10.43
N GLN A 293 10.82 3.89 -11.76
CA GLN A 293 9.79 3.18 -12.54
C GLN A 293 9.84 1.66 -12.32
N SER A 294 11.02 1.05 -12.21
CA SER A 294 11.13 -0.39 -11.95
C SER A 294 10.64 -0.76 -10.56
N VAL A 295 10.90 0.06 -9.54
CA VAL A 295 10.38 -0.11 -8.18
C VAL A 295 8.86 0.05 -8.16
N PHE A 296 8.32 1.02 -8.90
CA PHE A 296 6.88 1.16 -9.09
C PHE A 296 6.28 -0.08 -9.74
N ASN A 297 6.84 -0.56 -10.85
CA ASN A 297 6.37 -1.76 -11.56
C ASN A 297 6.37 -2.98 -10.62
N PHE A 298 7.47 -3.14 -9.87
CA PHE A 298 7.65 -4.22 -8.91
C PHE A 298 6.57 -4.22 -7.82
N CYS A 299 6.19 -3.05 -7.31
CA CYS A 299 5.14 -2.94 -6.31
C CYS A 299 3.73 -2.98 -6.91
N ALA A 300 3.51 -2.38 -8.08
CA ALA A 300 2.19 -2.20 -8.68
C ALA A 300 1.62 -3.49 -9.25
N ILE A 301 2.44 -4.32 -9.92
CA ILE A 301 1.99 -5.56 -10.56
C ILE A 301 1.32 -6.53 -9.55
N PRO A 302 1.93 -6.86 -8.39
CA PRO A 302 1.28 -7.71 -7.40
C PRO A 302 -0.03 -7.13 -6.87
N GLN A 303 -0.09 -5.81 -6.69
CA GLN A 303 -1.28 -5.13 -6.14
C GLN A 303 -2.45 -5.14 -7.13
N SER A 304 -2.19 -4.95 -8.43
CA SER A 304 -3.24 -5.08 -9.46
C SER A 304 -3.71 -6.52 -9.64
N MET A 305 -2.80 -7.50 -9.54
CA MET A 305 -3.17 -8.92 -9.53
C MET A 305 -4.01 -9.28 -8.30
N ALA A 306 -3.72 -8.69 -7.14
CA ALA A 306 -4.45 -8.94 -5.92
C ALA A 306 -5.90 -8.43 -6.01
N ILE A 307 -6.14 -7.18 -6.43
CA ILE A 307 -7.52 -6.68 -6.59
C ILE A 307 -8.31 -7.45 -7.66
N ALA A 308 -7.66 -7.88 -8.74
CA ALA A 308 -8.29 -8.74 -9.74
C ALA A 308 -8.67 -10.12 -9.17
N THR A 309 -7.78 -10.68 -8.35
CA THR A 309 -8.04 -11.95 -7.63
C THR A 309 -9.17 -11.79 -6.62
N LEU A 310 -9.25 -10.68 -5.89
CA LEU A 310 -10.38 -10.38 -5.00
C LEU A 310 -11.68 -10.27 -5.80
N SER A 311 -11.69 -9.60 -6.97
CA SER A 311 -12.87 -9.59 -7.86
C SER A 311 -13.28 -11.00 -8.27
N LEU A 312 -12.31 -11.87 -8.59
CA LEU A 312 -12.57 -13.26 -8.96
C LEU A 312 -13.13 -14.09 -7.79
N CYS A 313 -12.64 -13.88 -6.56
CA CYS A 313 -13.09 -14.59 -5.36
C CYS A 313 -14.44 -14.09 -4.84
N PHE A 314 -14.73 -12.81 -5.03
CA PHE A 314 -15.92 -12.17 -4.49
C PHE A 314 -17.21 -12.82 -5.01
N ARG A 315 -18.03 -13.33 -4.08
CA ARG A 315 -19.29 -14.04 -4.36
C ARG A 315 -19.13 -15.23 -5.33
N ASN A 316 -17.95 -15.85 -5.38
CA ASN A 316 -17.65 -16.97 -6.26
C ASN A 316 -17.56 -18.29 -5.47
N PRO A 317 -18.51 -19.23 -5.63
CA PRO A 317 -18.53 -20.47 -4.87
C PRO A 317 -17.39 -21.43 -5.23
N ALA A 318 -16.74 -21.24 -6.38
CA ALA A 318 -15.65 -22.09 -6.81
C ALA A 318 -14.43 -22.05 -5.87
N ILE A 319 -14.26 -21.00 -5.05
CA ILE A 319 -13.16 -20.91 -4.07
C ILE A 319 -13.21 -22.02 -3.02
N PHE A 320 -14.40 -22.53 -2.70
CA PHE A 320 -14.60 -23.63 -1.73
C PHE A 320 -14.49 -25.02 -2.38
N GLU A 321 -14.46 -25.07 -3.71
CA GLU A 321 -14.43 -26.32 -4.48
C GLU A 321 -13.02 -26.61 -5.02
N ARG A 322 -12.24 -25.58 -5.34
CA ARG A 322 -10.89 -25.68 -5.92
C ARG A 322 -10.12 -24.36 -5.82
N ASN A 323 -8.79 -24.42 -6.02
CA ASN A 323 -7.98 -23.22 -6.22
C ASN A 323 -8.35 -22.54 -7.58
N ILE A 324 -8.72 -21.26 -7.53
CA ILE A 324 -9.06 -20.45 -8.71
C ILE A 324 -8.02 -19.37 -8.95
N LYS A 325 -7.74 -19.06 -10.22
CA LYS A 325 -6.72 -18.07 -10.60
C LYS A 325 -7.23 -17.19 -11.74
N ILE A 326 -6.80 -15.93 -11.74
CA ILE A 326 -6.99 -15.05 -12.89
C ILE A 326 -6.38 -15.69 -14.14
N LYS A 327 -6.99 -15.43 -15.29
CA LYS A 327 -6.53 -16.04 -16.53
C LYS A 327 -5.18 -15.46 -16.94
N LYS A 328 -4.38 -16.25 -17.66
CA LYS A 328 -3.05 -15.80 -18.11
C LYS A 328 -3.10 -14.54 -18.98
N GLY A 329 -4.09 -14.41 -19.88
CA GLY A 329 -4.24 -13.22 -20.71
C GLY A 329 -4.57 -11.96 -19.90
N GLU A 330 -5.44 -12.11 -18.90
CA GLU A 330 -5.80 -11.06 -17.95
C GLU A 330 -4.60 -10.64 -17.08
N ALA A 331 -3.82 -11.61 -16.60
CA ALA A 331 -2.57 -11.34 -15.88
C ALA A 331 -1.57 -10.56 -16.74
N CYS A 332 -1.35 -10.96 -18.00
CA CYS A 332 -0.48 -10.22 -18.92
C CYS A 332 -1.02 -8.80 -19.20
N GLN A 333 -2.33 -8.63 -19.35
CA GLN A 333 -2.93 -7.31 -19.52
C GLN A 333 -2.68 -6.42 -18.30
N LEU A 334 -2.87 -6.95 -17.10
CA LEU A 334 -2.59 -6.25 -15.85
C LEU A 334 -1.13 -5.86 -15.71
N MET A 335 -0.21 -6.75 -16.09
CA MET A 335 1.21 -6.43 -16.10
C MET A 335 1.49 -5.24 -17.03
N ILE A 336 0.95 -5.23 -18.25
CA ILE A 336 1.09 -4.11 -19.21
C ILE A 336 0.48 -2.82 -18.64
N GLU A 337 -0.71 -2.87 -18.05
CA GLU A 337 -1.39 -1.70 -17.48
C GLU A 337 -0.64 -1.15 -16.25
N SER A 338 0.01 -2.03 -15.48
CA SER A 338 0.73 -1.68 -14.25
C SER A 338 2.14 -1.15 -14.49
N THR A 339 2.71 -1.29 -15.70
CA THR A 339 4.07 -0.82 -16.01
C THR A 339 4.12 0.51 -16.76
N GLN A 340 2.98 1.03 -17.23
CA GLN A 340 2.95 2.23 -18.07
C GLN A 340 3.05 3.53 -17.28
N ASN A 341 2.08 3.77 -16.39
CA ASN A 341 2.06 4.93 -15.50
C ASN A 341 0.99 4.77 -14.41
N LEU A 342 1.06 5.62 -13.39
CA LEU A 342 0.18 5.59 -12.22
C LEU A 342 -1.31 5.70 -12.59
N ARG A 343 -1.67 6.50 -13.60
CA ARG A 343 -3.08 6.69 -14.01
C ARG A 343 -3.67 5.41 -14.59
N ILE A 344 -2.95 4.76 -15.50
CA ILE A 344 -3.42 3.51 -16.13
C ILE A 344 -3.54 2.40 -15.09
N PHE A 345 -2.56 2.31 -14.17
CA PHE A 345 -2.63 1.40 -13.03
C PHE A 345 -3.88 1.67 -12.16
N TYR A 346 -4.16 2.93 -11.80
CA TYR A 346 -5.36 3.28 -11.04
C TYR A 346 -6.66 2.97 -11.80
N GLU A 347 -6.70 3.21 -13.10
CA GLU A 347 -7.86 2.85 -13.93
C GLU A 347 -8.10 1.33 -13.95
N ALA A 348 -7.05 0.52 -14.03
CA ALA A 348 -7.12 -0.93 -13.92
C ALA A 348 -7.60 -1.37 -12.53
N PHE A 349 -7.06 -0.77 -11.46
CA PHE A 349 -7.48 -1.06 -10.08
C PHE A 349 -8.96 -0.72 -9.87
N ARG A 350 -9.39 0.47 -10.35
CA ARG A 350 -10.79 0.92 -10.33
C ARG A 350 -11.72 -0.02 -11.08
N ARG A 351 -11.29 -0.59 -12.21
CA ARG A 351 -12.08 -1.56 -12.99
C ARG A 351 -12.50 -2.74 -12.12
N TYR A 352 -11.58 -3.34 -11.38
CA TYR A 352 -11.88 -4.48 -10.51
C TYR A 352 -12.66 -4.09 -9.25
N ALA A 353 -12.41 -2.91 -8.68
CA ALA A 353 -13.26 -2.38 -7.60
C ALA A 353 -14.71 -2.22 -8.06
N ARG A 354 -14.94 -1.73 -9.28
CA ARG A 354 -16.28 -1.65 -9.91
C ARG A 354 -16.90 -3.00 -10.19
N GLU A 355 -16.11 -4.00 -10.57
CA GLU A 355 -16.62 -5.36 -10.75
C GLU A 355 -17.11 -5.97 -9.43
N ILE A 356 -16.36 -5.80 -8.33
CA ILE A 356 -16.80 -6.20 -6.99
C ILE A 356 -18.10 -5.48 -6.64
N HIS A 357 -18.14 -4.16 -6.81
CA HIS A 357 -19.33 -3.37 -6.54
C HIS A 357 -20.55 -3.82 -7.37
N LYS A 358 -20.35 -4.17 -8.64
CA LYS A 358 -21.41 -4.67 -9.53
C LYS A 358 -21.91 -6.08 -9.15
N LYS A 359 -21.03 -6.94 -8.64
CA LYS A 359 -21.38 -8.28 -8.14
C LYS A 359 -22.07 -8.22 -6.77
N ASN A 360 -21.90 -7.12 -6.04
CA ASN A 360 -22.45 -6.92 -4.71
C ASN A 360 -23.99 -6.88 -4.78
N THR A 361 -24.66 -7.51 -3.81
CA THR A 361 -26.12 -7.71 -3.82
C THR A 361 -26.73 -7.30 -2.48
N PRO A 362 -27.91 -6.66 -2.45
CA PRO A 362 -28.57 -6.30 -1.19
C PRO A 362 -28.91 -7.49 -0.27
N LYS A 363 -28.78 -8.72 -0.77
CA LYS A 363 -28.95 -9.95 0.04
C LYS A 363 -27.73 -10.27 0.91
N ASP A 364 -26.57 -9.71 0.57
CA ASP A 364 -25.34 -9.87 1.34
C ASP A 364 -25.42 -8.99 2.60
N PRO A 365 -25.21 -9.55 3.82
CA PRO A 365 -25.21 -8.75 5.05
C PRO A 365 -24.15 -7.65 5.05
N ASN A 366 -23.10 -7.77 4.24
CA ASN A 366 -22.00 -6.81 4.11
C ASN A 366 -22.20 -5.79 2.97
N PHE A 367 -23.38 -5.77 2.34
CA PHE A 367 -23.64 -4.99 1.12
C PHE A 367 -23.22 -3.52 1.25
N LEU A 368 -23.59 -2.87 2.35
CA LEU A 368 -23.30 -1.45 2.56
C LEU A 368 -21.81 -1.20 2.78
N GLN A 369 -21.14 -2.00 3.61
CA GLN A 369 -19.71 -1.82 3.89
C GLN A 369 -18.86 -2.07 2.64
N ILE A 370 -19.18 -3.10 1.85
CA ILE A 370 -18.51 -3.36 0.56
C ILE A 370 -18.71 -2.19 -0.40
N GLY A 371 -19.94 -1.66 -0.48
CA GLY A 371 -20.25 -0.48 -1.28
C GLY A 371 -19.39 0.73 -0.89
N ILE A 372 -19.25 0.97 0.42
CA ILE A 372 -18.41 2.05 0.96
C ILE A 372 -16.93 1.80 0.64
N ALA A 373 -16.41 0.58 0.83
CA ALA A 373 -15.01 0.25 0.54
C ALA A 373 -14.65 0.48 -0.94
N CYS A 374 -15.48 -0.01 -1.86
CA CYS A 374 -15.32 0.26 -3.29
C CYS A 374 -15.41 1.76 -3.60
N GLY A 375 -16.37 2.46 -2.98
CA GLY A 375 -16.55 3.92 -3.14
C GLY A 375 -15.36 4.74 -2.65
N LYS A 376 -14.69 4.32 -1.57
CA LYS A 376 -13.45 4.95 -1.07
C LYS A 376 -12.33 4.84 -2.11
N ILE A 377 -12.14 3.66 -2.71
CA ILE A 377 -11.16 3.45 -3.78
C ILE A 377 -11.44 4.39 -4.96
N GLU A 378 -12.69 4.47 -5.42
CA GLU A 378 -13.05 5.39 -6.50
C GLU A 378 -12.81 6.85 -6.16
N LYS A 379 -13.23 7.27 -4.96
CA LYS A 379 -13.03 8.64 -4.48
C LYS A 379 -11.55 9.00 -4.36
N PHE A 380 -10.73 8.09 -3.86
CA PHE A 380 -9.28 8.27 -3.79
C PHE A 380 -8.69 8.51 -5.19
N ILE A 381 -9.04 7.63 -6.14
CA ILE A 381 -8.55 7.73 -7.52
C ILE A 381 -9.00 9.04 -8.18
N GLU A 382 -10.25 9.45 -8.02
CA GLU A 382 -10.76 10.73 -8.53
C GLU A 382 -10.10 11.94 -7.86
N THR A 383 -9.67 11.83 -6.60
CA THR A 383 -8.94 12.91 -5.92
C THR A 383 -7.56 13.12 -6.53
N ILE A 384 -6.88 12.04 -6.93
CA ILE A 384 -5.55 12.11 -7.57
C ILE A 384 -5.64 12.43 -9.06
N PHE A 385 -6.63 11.85 -9.76
CA PHE A 385 -6.87 12.05 -11.19
C PHE A 385 -8.33 12.44 -11.43
N PRO A 386 -8.68 13.73 -11.26
CA PRO A 386 -10.04 14.19 -11.48
C PRO A 386 -10.50 13.90 -12.91
N SER A 387 -11.60 13.17 -13.03
CA SER A 387 -12.28 13.03 -14.31
C SER A 387 -12.74 14.40 -14.78
N GLN A 388 -12.25 14.83 -15.95
CA GLN A 388 -12.80 16.01 -16.59
C GLN A 388 -14.16 15.62 -17.14
N SER A 389 -15.25 15.98 -16.46
CA SER A 389 -16.57 15.81 -17.05
C SER A 389 -16.67 16.69 -18.30
N ALA A 390 -17.34 16.20 -19.35
CA ALA A 390 -17.58 17.00 -20.56
C ALA A 390 -18.28 18.33 -20.23
N GLU A 391 -19.04 18.35 -19.13
CA GLU A 391 -19.64 19.55 -18.55
C GLU A 391 -18.62 20.50 -17.93
N GLU A 392 -17.62 20.04 -17.17
CA GLU A 392 -16.56 20.92 -16.63
C GLU A 392 -15.62 21.43 -17.71
N ALA A 393 -15.32 20.61 -18.72
CA ALA A 393 -14.57 21.03 -19.90
C ALA A 393 -15.36 22.11 -20.68
N ASN A 394 -16.66 21.90 -20.91
CA ASN A 394 -17.54 22.90 -21.53
C ASN A 394 -17.70 24.17 -20.66
N ARG A 395 -17.85 24.05 -19.34
CA ARG A 395 -17.94 25.19 -18.42
C ARG A 395 -16.67 26.02 -18.42
N ARG A 396 -15.48 25.40 -18.46
CA ARG A 396 -14.19 26.10 -18.60
C ARG A 396 -14.04 26.80 -19.95
N VAL A 397 -14.47 26.17 -21.04
CA VAL A 397 -14.49 26.79 -22.38
C VAL A 397 -15.47 27.96 -22.46
N LEU A 398 -16.63 27.85 -21.79
CA LEU A 398 -17.67 28.89 -21.72
C LEU A 398 -17.41 29.95 -20.64
N GLY A 399 -16.35 29.83 -19.84
CA GLY A 399 -16.03 30.76 -18.76
C GLY A 399 -17.04 30.80 -17.61
N GLN A 400 -17.84 29.74 -17.43
CA GLN A 400 -18.89 29.67 -16.42
C GLN A 400 -18.36 29.05 -15.12
N LYS A 401 -18.44 29.80 -14.02
CA LYS A 401 -18.07 29.34 -12.66
C LYS A 401 -19.11 28.36 -12.11
N SER A 402 -18.67 27.35 -11.37
CA SER A 402 -19.58 26.39 -10.72
C SER A 402 -20.49 27.07 -9.68
N GLU A 403 -21.64 26.49 -9.35
CA GLU A 403 -22.54 27.04 -8.31
C GLU A 403 -21.81 27.22 -6.97
N ALA A 404 -20.95 26.27 -6.59
CA ALA A 404 -20.12 26.37 -5.39
C ALA A 404 -19.08 27.49 -5.47
N GLU A 405 -18.49 27.74 -6.64
CA GLU A 405 -17.58 28.88 -6.85
C GLU A 405 -18.32 30.22 -6.86
N GLN A 406 -19.56 30.26 -7.35
CA GLN A 406 -20.41 31.45 -7.32
C GLN A 406 -20.89 31.75 -5.90
N GLU A 407 -21.26 30.72 -5.14
CA GLU A 407 -21.64 30.84 -3.74
C GLU A 407 -20.46 31.29 -2.88
N LYS A 408 -19.26 30.70 -3.07
CA LYS A 408 -18.03 31.13 -2.41
C LYS A 408 -17.67 32.58 -2.78
N ALA A 409 -17.77 32.96 -4.05
CA ALA A 409 -17.52 34.33 -4.48
C ALA A 409 -18.55 35.33 -3.93
N ARG A 410 -19.81 34.93 -3.77
CA ARG A 410 -20.84 35.73 -3.08
C ARG A 410 -20.51 35.92 -1.61
N LEU A 411 -20.15 34.85 -0.92
CA LEU A 411 -19.74 34.88 0.49
C LEU A 411 -18.51 35.76 0.71
N GLU A 412 -17.50 35.66 -0.15
CA GLU A 412 -16.31 36.52 -0.11
C GLU A 412 -16.66 37.99 -0.40
N ALA A 413 -17.61 38.26 -1.30
CA ALA A 413 -18.07 39.61 -1.60
C ALA A 413 -18.90 40.23 -0.47
N GLU A 414 -19.77 39.45 0.19
CA GLU A 414 -20.49 39.87 1.40
C GLU A 414 -19.50 40.15 2.52
N THR A 415 -18.59 39.22 2.80
CA THR A 415 -17.54 39.39 3.82
C THR A 415 -16.72 40.66 3.56
N ARG A 416 -16.36 40.95 2.31
CA ARG A 416 -15.61 42.17 1.95
C ARG A 416 -16.42 43.45 2.17
N LYS A 417 -17.74 43.43 1.89
CA LYS A 417 -18.63 44.56 2.18
C LYS A 417 -18.76 44.79 3.69
N ASP A 418 -18.92 43.72 4.46
CA ASP A 418 -19.00 43.80 5.92
C ASP A 418 -17.72 44.37 6.53
N VAL A 419 -16.55 43.93 6.04
CA VAL A 419 -15.25 44.48 6.45
C VAL A 419 -15.14 45.97 6.10
N LEU A 420 -15.52 46.37 4.89
CA LEU A 420 -15.51 47.78 4.48
C LEU A 420 -16.46 48.64 5.32
N PHE A 421 -17.65 48.13 5.63
CA PHE A 421 -18.62 48.80 6.49
C PHE A 421 -18.10 48.96 7.93
N MET A 422 -17.50 47.90 8.49
CA MET A 422 -16.86 47.96 9.80
C MET A 422 -15.70 48.97 9.85
N MET A 423 -14.87 49.03 8.80
CA MET A 423 -13.79 50.03 8.70
C MET A 423 -14.33 51.45 8.62
N ALA A 424 -15.40 51.68 7.84
CA ALA A 424 -16.04 52.99 7.74
C ALA A 424 -16.64 53.43 9.09
N LEU A 425 -17.34 52.53 9.78
CA LEU A 425 -17.91 52.78 11.10
C LEU A 425 -16.83 53.13 12.12
N MET A 426 -15.73 52.36 12.15
CA MET A 426 -14.59 52.64 13.02
C MET A 426 -13.95 53.99 12.71
N GLY A 427 -13.83 54.36 11.43
CA GLY A 427 -13.37 55.68 11.00
C GLY A 427 -14.24 56.81 11.53
N VAL A 428 -15.58 56.68 11.44
CA VAL A 428 -16.53 57.66 11.98
C VAL A 428 -16.39 57.80 13.50
N ILE A 429 -16.27 56.68 14.22
CA ILE A 429 -16.08 56.69 15.68
C ILE A 429 -14.79 57.40 16.05
N VAL A 430 -13.67 57.12 15.37
CA VAL A 430 -12.39 57.78 15.63
C VAL A 430 -12.47 59.28 15.37
N VAL A 431 -13.11 59.72 14.28
CA VAL A 431 -13.31 61.14 13.99
C VAL A 431 -14.17 61.80 15.06
N PHE A 432 -15.29 61.17 15.44
CA PHE A 432 -16.18 61.69 16.46
C PHE A 432 -15.47 61.84 17.82
N VAL A 433 -14.78 60.79 18.28
CA VAL A 433 -13.99 60.81 19.51
C VAL A 433 -12.90 61.88 19.45
N SER A 434 -12.21 62.01 18.31
CA SER A 434 -11.17 63.04 18.13
C SER A 434 -11.76 64.46 18.22
N ILE A 435 -12.91 64.72 17.60
CA ILE A 435 -13.59 66.02 17.68
C ILE A 435 -14.01 66.32 19.12
N VAL A 436 -14.58 65.34 19.82
CA VAL A 436 -14.97 65.48 21.23
C VAL A 436 -13.75 65.76 22.10
N MET A 437 -12.66 65.01 21.93
CA MET A 437 -11.42 65.20 22.68
C MET A 437 -10.78 66.58 22.42
N ILE A 438 -10.72 67.03 21.16
CA ILE A 438 -10.21 68.36 20.80
C ILE A 438 -11.11 69.45 21.38
N GLY A 439 -12.43 69.28 21.29
CA GLY A 439 -13.41 70.22 21.87
C GLY A 439 -13.28 70.33 23.39
N PHE A 440 -13.13 69.20 24.09
CA PHE A 440 -12.87 69.19 25.53
C PHE A 440 -11.54 69.84 25.88
N ALA A 441 -10.46 69.53 25.15
CA ALA A 441 -9.17 70.15 25.37
C ALA A 441 -9.23 71.67 25.17
N TRP A 442 -9.94 72.15 24.14
CA TRP A 442 -10.19 73.58 23.93
C TRP A 442 -10.98 74.21 25.08
N TYR A 443 -12.06 73.55 25.53
CA TYR A 443 -12.88 73.98 26.66
C TYR A 443 -12.08 74.10 27.96
N PHE A 444 -11.15 73.19 28.21
CA PHE A 444 -10.23 73.22 29.35
C PHE A 444 -9.00 74.13 29.15
N GLY A 445 -9.00 75.00 28.13
CA GLY A 445 -8.02 76.07 27.97
C GLY A 445 -6.81 75.73 27.10
N ALA A 446 -6.84 74.67 26.30
CA ALA A 446 -5.75 74.35 25.37
C ALA A 446 -5.64 75.40 24.23
N ARG A 447 -4.48 76.06 24.16
CA ARG A 447 -4.11 77.07 23.16
C ARG A 447 -3.53 76.41 21.90
N PHE A 448 -4.41 75.86 21.05
CA PHE A 448 -4.02 75.19 19.80
C PHE A 448 -3.31 76.11 18.78
N ASP A 449 -3.50 77.43 18.90
CA ASP A 449 -2.80 78.48 18.15
C ASP A 449 -1.28 78.48 18.41
N LEU A 450 -0.87 78.30 19.67
CA LEU A 450 0.54 78.21 20.06
C LEU A 450 1.15 76.86 19.68
N ALA A 451 0.40 75.77 19.86
CA ALA A 451 0.83 74.43 19.47
C ALA A 451 1.08 74.32 17.96
N TRP A 452 0.22 74.94 17.13
CA TRP A 452 0.40 74.96 15.68
C TRP A 452 1.58 75.84 15.23
N GLN A 453 1.86 76.94 15.96
CA GLN A 453 3.06 77.77 15.72
C GLN A 453 4.36 77.04 16.10
N GLU A 454 4.38 76.29 17.20
CA GLU A 454 5.52 75.45 17.61
C GLU A 454 5.78 74.31 16.60
N LEU A 455 4.73 73.64 16.14
CA LEU A 455 4.80 72.61 15.10
C LEU A 455 5.33 73.17 13.77
N ARG A 456 4.85 74.35 13.33
CA ARG A 456 5.37 75.03 12.13
C ARG A 456 6.83 75.48 12.25
N LYS A 457 7.30 75.74 13.48
CA LYS A 457 8.71 76.05 13.78
C LYS A 457 9.58 74.80 13.97
N GLY A 458 9.01 73.60 13.84
CA GLY A 458 9.75 72.32 13.89
C GLY A 458 9.99 71.78 15.30
N ASN A 459 9.35 72.33 16.33
CA ASN A 459 9.48 71.87 17.72
C ASN A 459 8.43 70.80 18.04
N PHE A 460 8.77 69.52 17.79
CA PHE A 460 7.87 68.39 18.03
C PHE A 460 7.95 67.81 19.46
N ARG A 461 8.73 68.44 20.36
CA ARG A 461 8.89 68.03 21.77
C ARG A 461 9.06 69.26 22.67
N PRO A 462 8.49 69.27 23.89
CA PRO A 462 8.65 70.39 24.80
C PRO A 462 10.13 70.56 25.22
N PRO A 463 10.64 71.80 25.37
CA PRO A 463 12.02 72.06 25.70
C PRO A 463 12.36 71.51 27.11
N LYS A 464 13.41 70.68 27.19
CA LYS A 464 13.98 70.20 28.45
C LYS A 464 14.80 71.33 29.09
N HIS A 465 14.14 72.25 29.81
CA HIS A 465 14.63 72.97 30.99
C HIS A 465 13.85 74.28 31.19
N LEU A 466 12.93 74.29 32.15
CA LEU A 466 12.67 75.45 32.98
C LEU A 466 12.79 74.99 34.43
N ARG A 467 13.92 75.37 35.06
CA ARG A 467 14.16 75.32 36.51
C ARG A 467 13.30 76.42 37.16
N ASP A 468 12.92 76.15 38.40
CA ASP A 468 12.27 77.08 39.33
C ASP A 468 12.69 78.55 39.15
N ARG A 469 11.71 79.40 38.83
CA ARG A 469 11.54 80.74 39.41
C ARG A 469 10.22 81.36 38.95
N GLU A 470 9.39 81.65 39.95
CA GLU A 470 8.36 82.70 40.01
C GLU A 470 7.03 82.45 39.27
N LEU A 471 6.05 82.02 40.10
CA LEU A 471 4.60 82.29 40.11
C LEU A 471 3.80 82.26 38.79
#